data_AF-B8BLD9-F1
#
_entry.id   AF-B8BLD9-F1
#
_cell.length_a   1.000
_cell.length_b   1.000
_cell.length_c   1.000
_cell.angle_alpha   90.00
_cell.angle_beta   90.00
_cell.angle_gamma   90.00
#
_symmetry.space_group_name_H-M   'P 1'
#
loop_
_entity.id
_entity.type
_entity.pdbx_description
1 polymer ?
#
loop_
_entity_poly.entity_id
_entity_poly.type
_entity_poly.pdbx_seq_one_letter_code
_entity_poly.pdbx_strand_id
1 'polypeptide(L)'
;MEVRSVSLLVLVAVVLSASGGAAAQQASGVVATYNPDTINWDLRAVSAYCSTWDADMPLAWRRCYGWTAFCGPAGAHGEPSCATRRACGEDCMTNTATAASAVARVVDQCSTGGLDLDVAVFRQIDTDGGGMANGHLVVDYEFVDCQE
;
A
#
# COMPACT_ATOMS: atom_id res chain seq x y z
N MET A 1 -41.26 -42.65 39.26
CA MET A 1 -41.30 -42.95 37.82
C MET A 1 -41.62 -41.64 37.11
N GLU A 2 -40.61 -40.87 36.66
CA GLU A 2 -39.97 -41.02 35.33
C GLU A 2 -41.02 -40.88 34.21
N VAL A 3 -40.94 -40.01 33.21
CA VAL A 3 -39.91 -39.11 32.63
C VAL A 3 -40.73 -38.12 31.77
N ARG A 4 -40.27 -36.88 31.54
CA ARG A 4 -40.12 -36.33 30.17
C ARG A 4 -39.73 -34.85 30.11
N SER A 5 -38.64 -34.65 29.37
CA SER A 5 -38.29 -33.47 28.58
C SER A 5 -37.90 -32.19 29.32
N VAL A 6 -36.71 -32.22 29.92
CA VAL A 6 -35.86 -31.02 29.92
C VAL A 6 -35.29 -30.91 28.50
N SER A 7 -35.94 -30.11 27.64
CA SER A 7 -35.40 -29.76 26.34
C SER A 7 -34.10 -28.97 26.55
N LEU A 8 -32.97 -29.63 26.31
CA LEU A 8 -31.68 -28.99 26.11
C LEU A 8 -31.77 -28.10 24.86
N LEU A 9 -32.11 -26.84 25.03
CA LEU A 9 -31.77 -25.79 24.08
C LEU A 9 -30.28 -25.48 24.27
N VAL A 10 -29.42 -26.28 23.65
CA VAL A 10 -28.00 -25.92 23.48
C VAL A 10 -27.95 -24.81 22.45
N LEU A 11 -28.09 -23.57 22.91
CA LEU A 11 -27.74 -22.37 22.16
C LEU A 11 -26.23 -22.38 21.95
N VAL A 12 -25.78 -23.01 20.85
CA VAL A 12 -24.41 -22.84 20.37
C VAL A 12 -24.31 -21.43 19.80
N ALA A 13 -24.01 -20.45 20.65
CA ALA A 13 -23.58 -19.13 20.22
C ALA A 13 -22.18 -19.27 19.62
N VAL A 14 -22.11 -19.59 18.32
CA VAL A 14 -20.88 -19.42 17.54
C VAL A 14 -20.69 -17.92 17.33
N VAL A 15 -20.06 -17.27 18.30
CA VAL A 15 -19.54 -15.92 18.12
C VAL A 15 -18.22 -16.07 17.35
N LEU A 16 -18.29 -16.10 16.02
CA LEU A 16 -17.12 -15.85 15.18
C LEU A 16 -16.81 -14.34 15.29
N SER A 17 -16.08 -13.97 16.34
CA SER A 17 -15.38 -12.70 16.36
C SER A 17 -14.24 -12.80 15.34
N ALA A 18 -14.54 -12.56 14.07
CA ALA A 18 -13.51 -12.26 13.10
C ALA A 18 -12.92 -10.90 13.49
N SER A 19 -11.90 -10.90 14.33
CA SER A 19 -10.96 -9.79 14.40
C SER A 19 -10.30 -9.71 13.04
N GLY A 20 -10.84 -8.85 12.17
CA GLY A 20 -10.28 -8.57 10.86
C GLY A 20 -8.95 -7.84 11.03
N GLY A 21 -7.87 -8.60 11.22
CA GLY A 21 -6.56 -8.12 10.82
C GLY A 21 -6.55 -8.09 9.30
N ALA A 22 -6.36 -6.92 8.70
CA ALA A 22 -5.97 -6.86 7.31
C ALA A 22 -4.65 -7.64 7.19
N ALA A 23 -4.61 -8.70 6.39
CA ALA A 23 -3.37 -9.38 6.11
C ALA A 23 -2.60 -8.57 5.07
N ALA A 24 -1.31 -8.32 5.32
CA ALA A 24 -0.40 -7.78 4.32
C ALA A 24 -0.53 -8.53 2.99
N GLN A 25 -0.59 -7.78 1.91
CA GLN A 25 -0.68 -8.36 0.57
C GLN A 25 0.67 -8.31 -0.10
N GLN A 26 1.01 -9.35 -0.86
CA GLN A 26 2.32 -9.44 -1.51
C GLN A 26 2.25 -8.89 -2.93
N ALA A 27 3.23 -8.07 -3.30
CA ALA A 27 3.50 -7.65 -4.66
C ALA A 27 4.89 -8.11 -5.09
N SER A 28 5.00 -8.53 -6.35
CA SER A 28 6.27 -8.86 -7.01
C SER A 28 6.46 -7.98 -8.22
N GLY A 29 7.70 -7.87 -8.72
CA GLY A 29 7.97 -6.97 -9.83
C GLY A 29 7.87 -5.50 -9.43
N VAL A 30 8.10 -5.18 -8.16
CA VAL A 30 8.15 -3.79 -7.70
C VAL A 30 9.40 -3.15 -8.28
N VAL A 31 9.25 -2.06 -9.02
CA VAL A 31 10.34 -1.37 -9.72
C VAL A 31 10.48 0.07 -9.25
N ALA A 32 11.48 0.78 -9.77
CA ALA A 32 11.72 2.18 -9.50
C ALA A 32 11.60 3.01 -10.80
N THR A 33 10.55 3.81 -10.94
CA THR A 33 10.30 4.66 -12.12
C THR A 33 10.25 6.14 -11.79
N TYR A 34 9.83 6.54 -10.59
CA TYR A 34 9.64 7.95 -10.27
C TYR A 34 10.90 8.64 -9.74
N ASN A 35 11.03 9.92 -10.07
CA ASN A 35 12.07 10.82 -9.55
C ASN A 35 11.46 12.20 -9.25
N PRO A 36 10.53 12.28 -8.27
CA PRO A 36 9.64 13.42 -8.09
C PRO A 36 10.37 14.70 -7.67
N ASP A 37 11.53 14.62 -7.01
CA ASP A 37 12.32 15.80 -6.66
C ASP A 37 12.83 16.55 -7.89
N THR A 38 13.14 15.85 -8.99
CA THR A 38 13.60 16.48 -10.25
C THR A 38 12.51 17.27 -10.98
N ILE A 39 11.24 17.02 -10.66
CA ILE A 39 10.06 17.66 -11.27
C ILE A 39 9.28 18.52 -10.27
N ASN A 40 9.92 18.93 -9.17
CA ASN A 40 9.29 19.72 -8.11
C ASN A 40 7.98 19.10 -7.58
N TRP A 41 7.95 17.76 -7.54
CA TRP A 41 6.81 16.95 -7.12
C TRP A 41 5.54 17.27 -7.91
N ASP A 42 5.64 17.73 -9.16
CA ASP A 42 4.48 18.08 -9.99
C ASP A 42 3.86 16.83 -10.63
N LEU A 43 2.67 16.44 -10.16
CA LEU A 43 1.96 15.27 -10.69
C LEU A 43 1.65 15.40 -12.18
N ARG A 44 1.52 16.64 -12.69
CA ARG A 44 1.24 16.89 -14.10
C ARG A 44 2.45 16.65 -14.99
N ALA A 45 3.67 16.78 -14.45
CA ALA A 45 4.91 16.59 -15.22
C ALA A 45 5.10 15.14 -15.68
N VAL A 46 4.53 14.17 -14.95
CA VAL A 46 4.55 12.74 -15.31
C VAL A 46 3.21 12.25 -15.84
N SER A 47 2.23 13.14 -16.03
CA SER A 47 0.85 12.78 -16.37
C SER A 47 0.25 11.72 -15.44
N ALA A 48 0.59 11.80 -14.14
CA ALA A 48 0.12 10.84 -13.15
C ALA A 48 -1.41 10.79 -13.14
N TYR A 49 -1.99 9.60 -13.03
CA TYR A 49 -3.44 9.41 -13.03
C TYR A 49 -4.15 10.27 -11.97
N CYS A 50 -3.57 10.40 -10.77
CA CYS A 50 -4.16 11.19 -9.69
C CYS A 50 -4.03 12.71 -9.87
N SER A 51 -3.36 13.19 -10.92
CA SER A 51 -3.21 14.62 -11.20
C SER A 51 -4.54 15.38 -11.34
N THR A 52 -5.62 14.69 -11.71
CA THR A 52 -6.99 15.24 -11.78
C THR A 52 -7.46 15.79 -10.44
N TRP A 53 -7.05 15.17 -9.32
CA TRP A 53 -7.53 15.51 -7.98
C TRP A 53 -6.44 16.08 -7.07
N ASP A 54 -5.20 15.63 -7.22
CA ASP A 54 -4.14 15.87 -6.24
C ASP A 54 -3.06 16.87 -6.71
N ALA A 55 -3.07 17.29 -7.99
CA ALA A 55 -2.00 18.13 -8.53
C ALA A 55 -1.95 19.56 -7.95
N ASP A 56 -3.07 20.08 -7.45
CA ASP A 56 -3.15 21.41 -6.83
C ASP A 56 -2.92 21.38 -5.31
N MET A 57 -2.62 20.22 -4.74
CA MET A 57 -2.25 20.11 -3.34
C MET A 57 -0.95 20.89 -3.05
N PRO A 58 -0.79 21.46 -1.83
CA PRO A 58 0.41 22.18 -1.46
C PRO A 58 1.68 21.34 -1.66
N LEU A 59 2.80 21.97 -2.03
CA LEU A 59 4.07 21.26 -2.23
C LEU A 59 4.46 20.41 -1.00
N ALA A 60 4.23 20.91 0.21
CA ALA A 60 4.48 20.18 1.45
C ALA A 60 3.70 18.86 1.52
N TRP A 61 2.47 18.82 1.00
CA TRP A 61 1.66 17.61 0.93
C TRP A 61 2.19 16.64 -0.15
N ARG A 62 2.52 17.18 -1.33
CA ARG A 62 3.01 16.40 -2.47
C ARG A 62 4.35 15.70 -2.19
N ARG A 63 5.17 16.30 -1.32
CA ARG A 63 6.48 15.77 -0.88
C ARG A 63 6.47 15.07 0.48
N CYS A 64 5.30 14.88 1.11
CA CYS A 64 5.26 14.29 2.46
C CYS A 64 5.86 12.88 2.49
N TYR A 65 5.61 12.10 1.43
CA TYR A 65 6.21 10.79 1.17
C TYR A 65 6.67 10.71 -0.27
N GLY A 66 7.55 9.75 -0.55
CA GLY A 66 7.85 9.37 -1.94
C GLY A 66 6.62 8.84 -2.66
N TRP A 67 6.71 8.77 -3.98
CA TRP A 67 5.58 8.39 -4.83
C TRP A 67 5.53 6.91 -5.13
N THR A 68 4.33 6.39 -5.39
CA THR A 68 4.15 5.07 -5.98
C THR A 68 2.99 5.05 -6.97
N ALA A 69 3.06 4.18 -7.98
CA ALA A 69 1.90 3.73 -8.72
C ALA A 69 1.38 2.42 -8.15
N PHE A 70 0.07 2.21 -8.14
CA PHE A 70 -0.52 0.99 -7.60
C PHE A 70 -1.35 0.23 -8.63
N CYS A 71 -1.08 -1.07 -8.74
CA CYS A 71 -1.83 -2.02 -9.55
C CYS A 71 -1.75 -3.44 -8.99
N GLY A 72 -1.54 -3.55 -7.67
CA GLY A 72 -1.49 -4.82 -6.96
C GLY A 72 -2.84 -5.55 -6.95
N PRO A 73 -2.88 -6.83 -6.57
CA PRO A 73 -4.08 -7.66 -6.69
C PRO A 73 -5.20 -7.30 -5.69
N ALA A 74 -4.91 -6.53 -4.64
CA ALA A 74 -5.85 -6.20 -3.59
C ALA A 74 -5.63 -4.78 -3.06
N GLY A 75 -6.69 -3.97 -3.05
CA GLY A 75 -6.64 -2.57 -2.65
C GLY A 75 -7.63 -1.74 -3.46
N ALA A 76 -7.72 -0.45 -3.14
CA ALA A 76 -8.45 0.48 -3.99
C ALA A 76 -7.71 0.66 -5.33
N HIS A 77 -8.45 0.82 -6.42
CA HIS A 77 -7.91 1.15 -7.75
C HIS A 77 -8.63 2.36 -8.32
N GLY A 78 -8.00 3.03 -9.29
CA GLY A 78 -8.58 4.22 -9.91
C GLY A 78 -8.68 5.38 -8.94
N GLU A 79 -9.72 6.20 -9.08
CA GLU A 79 -9.91 7.40 -8.24
C GLU A 79 -9.88 7.10 -6.73
N PRO A 80 -10.51 6.02 -6.22
CA PRO A 80 -10.40 5.65 -4.80
C PRO A 80 -8.98 5.36 -4.29
N SER A 81 -8.03 5.02 -5.16
CA SER A 81 -6.62 4.84 -4.79
C SER A 81 -5.84 6.15 -4.71
N CYS A 82 -6.35 7.19 -5.37
CA CYS A 82 -5.79 8.54 -5.27
C CYS A 82 -6.05 9.11 -3.88
N ALA A 83 -5.05 9.78 -3.33
CA ALA A 83 -4.98 10.07 -1.91
C ALA A 83 -5.88 11.24 -1.48
N THR A 84 -7.20 11.07 -1.55
CA THR A 84 -8.13 12.12 -1.17
C THR A 84 -8.39 12.10 0.34
N ARG A 85 -7.63 12.95 1.07
CA ARG A 85 -7.92 13.59 2.38
C ARG A 85 -7.06 13.26 3.60
N ARG A 86 -6.10 12.33 3.56
CA ARG A 86 -5.09 12.26 4.63
C ARG A 86 -3.94 13.22 4.33
N ALA A 87 -3.57 14.03 5.32
CA ALA A 87 -2.45 14.97 5.22
C ALA A 87 -1.17 14.23 4.79
N CYS A 88 -0.94 13.06 5.38
CA CYS A 88 0.12 12.11 5.05
C CYS A 88 -0.48 10.71 5.34
N GLY A 89 -1.23 10.15 4.39
CA GLY A 89 -1.78 8.79 4.50
C GLY A 89 -0.85 7.80 3.82
N GLU A 90 -0.56 6.72 4.51
CA GLU A 90 0.63 5.89 4.33
C GLU A 90 0.27 4.59 3.63
N ASP A 91 0.90 4.31 2.48
CA ASP A 91 0.97 2.96 1.95
C ASP A 91 2.28 2.38 2.46
N CYS A 92 2.20 1.45 3.41
CA CYS A 92 3.37 0.81 3.98
C CYS A 92 3.78 -0.35 3.07
N MET A 93 5.06 -0.42 2.74
CA MET A 93 5.63 -1.55 2.01
C MET A 93 6.88 -2.05 2.71
N THR A 94 7.02 -3.37 2.77
CA THR A 94 8.08 -4.07 3.48
C THR A 94 8.77 -5.03 2.52
N ASN A 95 10.07 -4.87 2.30
CA ASN A 95 10.86 -5.80 1.51
C ASN A 95 10.89 -7.18 2.18
N THR A 96 10.40 -8.21 1.50
CA THR A 96 10.29 -9.56 2.07
C THR A 96 11.64 -10.22 2.33
N ALA A 97 12.71 -9.77 1.66
CA ALA A 97 14.05 -10.33 1.81
C ALA A 97 14.81 -9.74 3.02
N THR A 98 14.61 -8.46 3.31
CA THR A 98 15.40 -7.71 4.31
C THR A 98 14.58 -7.20 5.49
N ALA A 99 13.25 -7.29 5.42
CA ALA A 99 12.30 -6.68 6.34
C ALA A 99 12.41 -5.15 6.45
N ALA A 100 13.11 -4.49 5.52
CA ALA A 100 13.17 -3.04 5.46
C ALA A 100 11.84 -2.48 4.95
N SER A 101 11.30 -1.47 5.62
CA SER A 101 10.01 -0.86 5.30
C SER A 101 10.14 0.61 4.91
N ALA A 102 9.21 1.06 4.08
CA ALA A 102 9.05 2.47 3.74
C ALA A 102 7.58 2.81 3.50
N VAL A 103 7.31 4.10 3.46
CA VAL A 103 6.00 4.68 3.14
C VAL A 103 6.07 5.40 1.81
N ALA A 104 5.08 5.18 0.97
CA ALA A 104 4.86 5.96 -0.24
C ALA A 104 3.39 6.37 -0.34
N ARG A 105 3.11 7.27 -1.28
CA ARG A 105 1.76 7.69 -1.64
C ARG A 105 1.41 7.19 -3.04
N VAL A 106 0.28 6.51 -3.20
CA VAL A 106 -0.29 6.27 -4.53
C VAL A 106 -0.59 7.61 -5.23
N VAL A 107 0.10 7.86 -6.34
CA VAL A 107 -0.14 9.01 -7.23
C VAL A 107 -0.56 8.58 -8.63
N ASP A 108 -0.40 7.30 -8.96
CA ASP A 108 -0.65 6.79 -10.31
C ASP A 108 -1.16 5.34 -10.30
N GLN A 109 -1.57 4.86 -11.46
CA GLN A 109 -1.90 3.46 -11.71
C GLN A 109 -0.82 2.81 -12.56
N CYS A 110 -0.54 1.54 -12.31
CA CYS A 110 0.34 0.73 -13.15
C CYS A 110 -0.42 -0.44 -13.82
N SER A 111 0.29 -1.25 -14.60
CA SER A 111 -0.29 -2.44 -15.27
C SER A 111 0.53 -3.71 -15.09
N THR A 112 1.54 -3.68 -14.24
CA THR A 112 2.52 -4.77 -14.02
C THR A 112 2.21 -5.64 -12.79
N GLY A 113 1.10 -5.40 -12.10
CA GLY A 113 0.60 -6.28 -11.03
C GLY A 113 1.20 -6.05 -9.64
N GLY A 114 1.80 -4.88 -9.38
CA GLY A 114 2.47 -4.59 -8.11
C GLY A 114 2.49 -3.11 -7.79
N LEU A 115 3.70 -2.59 -7.60
CA LEU A 115 3.95 -1.18 -7.31
C LEU A 115 5.07 -0.65 -8.20
N ASP A 116 5.02 0.64 -8.48
CA ASP A 116 6.10 1.34 -9.15
C ASP A 116 6.56 2.53 -8.31
N LEU A 117 7.75 2.46 -7.74
CA LEU A 117 8.20 3.35 -6.69
C LEU A 117 9.00 4.54 -7.22
N ASP A 118 8.99 5.60 -6.42
CA ASP A 118 10.09 6.55 -6.36
C ASP A 118 11.41 5.84 -6.10
N VAL A 119 12.44 6.18 -6.89
CA VAL A 119 13.81 5.66 -6.75
C VAL A 119 14.34 5.84 -5.33
N ALA A 120 14.00 6.93 -4.65
CA ALA A 120 14.42 7.16 -3.26
C ALA A 120 13.78 6.14 -2.30
N VAL A 121 12.49 5.85 -2.47
CA VAL A 121 11.75 4.86 -1.66
C VAL A 121 12.27 3.45 -1.95
N PHE A 122 12.45 3.10 -3.22
CA PHE A 122 13.00 1.81 -3.62
C PHE A 122 14.35 1.54 -2.95
N ARG A 123 15.25 2.53 -2.97
CA ARG A 123 16.58 2.41 -2.34
C ARG A 123 16.53 2.33 -0.82
N GLN A 124 15.51 2.91 -0.18
CA GLN A 124 15.34 2.81 1.26
C GLN A 124 15.06 1.37 1.71
N ILE A 125 14.34 0.60 0.89
CA ILE A 125 13.96 -0.79 1.21
C ILE A 125 14.85 -1.84 0.53
N ASP A 126 15.62 -1.49 -0.50
CA ASP A 126 16.63 -2.35 -1.14
C ASP A 126 17.97 -2.33 -0.36
N THR A 127 17.92 -2.69 0.92
CA THR A 127 19.06 -2.55 1.85
C THR A 127 20.22 -3.53 1.58
N ASP A 128 19.96 -4.61 0.86
CA ASP A 128 20.97 -5.59 0.41
C ASP A 128 21.40 -5.41 -1.06
N GLY A 129 20.77 -4.45 -1.78
CA GLY A 129 21.00 -4.20 -3.21
C GLY A 129 20.45 -5.28 -4.14
N GLY A 130 19.73 -6.27 -3.61
CA GLY A 130 19.18 -7.38 -4.39
C GLY A 130 18.12 -6.92 -5.38
N GLY A 131 17.32 -5.91 -5.03
CA GLY A 131 16.31 -5.31 -5.89
C GLY A 131 16.91 -4.70 -7.14
N MET A 132 17.92 -3.85 -6.99
CA MET A 132 18.64 -3.25 -8.12
C MET A 132 19.34 -4.31 -8.98
N ALA A 133 19.91 -5.35 -8.36
CA ALA A 133 20.57 -6.43 -9.08
C ALA A 133 19.59 -7.31 -9.89
N ASN A 134 18.40 -7.58 -9.34
CA ASN A 134 17.36 -8.39 -9.96
C ASN A 134 16.39 -7.57 -10.85
N GLY A 135 16.54 -6.24 -10.85
CA GLY A 135 15.66 -5.30 -11.54
C GLY A 135 14.29 -5.12 -10.90
N HIS A 136 14.01 -5.78 -9.77
CA HIS A 136 12.76 -5.64 -9.02
C HIS A 136 12.87 -6.14 -7.58
N LEU A 137 11.95 -5.68 -6.72
CA LEU A 137 11.73 -6.18 -5.37
C LEU A 137 10.46 -7.05 -5.30
N VAL A 138 10.41 -7.82 -4.21
CA VAL A 138 9.19 -8.45 -3.69
C VAL A 138 8.90 -7.79 -2.35
N VAL A 139 7.69 -7.26 -2.19
CA VAL A 139 7.28 -6.54 -1.00
C VAL A 139 5.93 -7.04 -0.50
N ASP A 140 5.76 -7.00 0.81
CA ASP A 140 4.45 -7.00 1.45
C ASP A 140 3.96 -5.56 1.57
N TYR A 141 2.69 -5.28 1.28
CA TYR A 141 2.12 -3.94 1.37
C TYR A 141 0.80 -3.92 2.13
N GLU A 142 0.53 -2.79 2.80
CA GLU A 142 -0.71 -2.52 3.51
C GLU A 142 -1.11 -1.04 3.37
N PHE A 143 -2.39 -0.78 3.17
CA PHE A 143 -2.99 0.56 3.13
C PHE A 143 -3.37 1.04 4.55
N VAL A 144 -2.42 1.02 5.49
CA VAL A 144 -2.62 1.34 6.93
C VAL A 144 -1.53 2.29 7.44
N ASP A 145 -1.75 2.87 8.64
CA ASP A 145 -0.70 3.61 9.35
C ASP A 145 0.44 2.64 9.71
N CYS A 146 1.68 2.98 9.36
CA CYS A 146 2.82 2.15 9.72
C CYS A 146 2.91 2.11 11.26
N GLN A 147 2.78 0.93 11.86
CA GLN A 147 3.14 0.78 13.26
C GLN A 147 4.66 0.85 13.34
N GLU A 148 5.16 1.89 14.01
CA GLU A 148 6.58 1.99 14.39
C GLU A 148 7.01 0.82 15.30
#